data_AF-A0AAV5KWG7-F1
#
_entry.id   AF-A0AAV5KWG7-F1
#
_cell.length_a   1.000
_cell.length_b   1.000
_cell.length_c   1.000
_cell.angle_alpha   90.00
_cell.angle_beta   90.00
_cell.angle_gamma   90.00
#
_symmetry.space_group_name_H-M   'P 1'
#
loop_
_entity.id
_entity.type
_entity.pdbx_description
1 polymer ?
#
loop_
_entity_poly.entity_id
_entity_poly.type
_entity_poly.pdbx_seq_one_letter_code
_entity_poly.pdbx_strand_id
1 'polypeptide(L)'
;MPIVAIACAIATRQGASEDDIKQLPKYRYHNSSLMRTPNNYTEENCRTSLQLGSKSLDSEFILPPDDSECCICLSQYLEGAELHILPCNHHFHSQCVSKWLRINATCPLCKFNIQRGDTLV
;
A
#
# COMPACT_ATOMS: atom_id res chain seq x y z
N MET A 1 -26.23 17.55 38.25
CA MET A 1 -24.90 17.26 37.65
C MET A 1 -25.06 17.08 36.13
N PRO A 2 -24.89 18.12 35.30
CA PRO A 2 -24.98 17.96 33.85
C PRO A 2 -23.72 18.49 33.14
N ILE A 3 -22.65 17.69 33.07
CA ILE A 3 -21.47 17.95 32.22
C ILE A 3 -20.89 16.53 32.01
N VAL A 4 -20.91 15.92 30.81
CA VAL A 4 -20.02 16.22 29.69
C VAL A 4 -20.76 15.86 28.39
N ALA A 5 -21.12 16.87 27.60
CA ALA A 5 -21.32 16.67 26.18
C ALA A 5 -19.95 16.32 25.58
N ILE A 6 -19.69 15.02 25.41
CA ILE A 6 -18.57 14.57 24.58
C ILE A 6 -18.98 14.91 23.16
N ALA A 7 -18.76 16.17 22.78
CA ALA A 7 -18.59 16.54 21.40
C ALA A 7 -17.31 15.81 20.96
N CYS A 8 -17.45 14.54 20.57
CA CYS A 8 -16.51 13.94 19.64
C CYS A 8 -16.48 14.93 18.48
N ALA A 9 -15.44 15.74 18.42
CA ALA A 9 -15.17 16.60 17.30
C ALA A 9 -15.11 15.66 16.09
N ILE A 10 -16.23 15.54 15.39
CA ILE A 10 -16.24 15.02 14.03
C ILE A 10 -15.58 16.14 13.24
N ALA A 11 -14.25 16.24 13.38
CA ALA A 11 -13.42 16.92 12.42
C ALA A 11 -13.86 16.30 11.10
N THR A 12 -14.51 17.11 10.27
CA THR A 12 -14.89 16.75 8.92
C THR A 12 -13.63 16.16 8.28
N ARG A 13 -13.57 14.83 8.18
CA ARG A 13 -12.45 14.14 7.54
C ARG A 13 -12.58 14.50 6.08
N GLN A 14 -11.88 15.56 5.68
CA GLN A 14 -11.82 15.98 4.30
C GLN A 14 -10.98 14.92 3.59
N GLY A 15 -11.62 14.18 2.69
CA GLY A 15 -10.91 13.27 1.82
C GLY A 15 -10.06 14.01 0.78
N ALA A 16 -9.24 13.25 0.07
CA ALA A 16 -8.49 13.73 -1.09
C ALA A 16 -9.41 13.85 -2.31
N SER A 17 -9.02 14.71 -3.27
CA SER A 17 -9.71 14.80 -4.56
C SER A 17 -9.55 13.52 -5.36
N GLU A 18 -10.51 13.22 -6.25
CA GLU A 18 -10.39 12.11 -7.21
C GLU A 18 -9.15 12.25 -8.10
N ASP A 19 -8.79 13.48 -8.46
CA ASP A 19 -7.62 13.74 -9.30
C ASP A 19 -6.33 13.47 -8.54
N ASP A 20 -6.25 13.86 -7.25
CA ASP A 20 -5.11 13.54 -6.36
C ASP A 20 -4.93 12.03 -6.22
N ILE A 21 -6.03 11.29 -6.04
CA ILE A 21 -6.01 9.84 -5.88
C ILE A 21 -5.53 9.15 -7.17
N LYS A 22 -5.96 9.64 -8.34
CA LYS A 22 -5.56 9.08 -9.65
C LYS A 22 -4.09 9.31 -9.97
N GLN A 23 -3.50 10.38 -9.45
CA GLN A 23 -2.08 10.70 -9.63
C GLN A 23 -1.16 9.84 -8.75
N LEU A 24 -1.71 9.10 -7.78
CA LEU A 24 -0.91 8.19 -6.96
C LEU A 24 -0.24 7.12 -7.82
N PRO A 25 1.05 6.81 -7.59
CA PRO A 25 1.72 5.78 -8.34
C PRO A 25 0.99 4.44 -8.23
N LYS A 26 0.85 3.76 -9.37
CA LYS A 26 0.09 2.53 -9.53
C LYS A 26 0.97 1.49 -10.20
N TYR A 27 0.87 0.24 -9.77
CA TYR A 27 1.59 -0.88 -10.37
C TYR A 27 0.77 -2.17 -10.28
N ARG A 28 1.23 -3.21 -10.97
CA ARG A 28 0.64 -4.55 -10.94
C ARG A 28 1.49 -5.46 -10.06
N TYR A 29 0.87 -6.10 -9.09
CA TYR A 29 1.53 -7.08 -8.24
C TYR A 29 1.91 -8.33 -9.03
N HIS A 30 3.09 -8.87 -8.75
CA HIS A 30 3.57 -10.15 -9.31
C HIS A 30 4.05 -11.03 -8.15
N ASN A 31 3.52 -12.25 -8.06
CA ASN A 31 3.88 -13.22 -7.06
C ASN A 31 5.12 -14.00 -7.53
N SER A 32 6.26 -13.74 -6.88
CA SER A 32 7.52 -14.43 -7.13
C SER A 32 7.45 -15.95 -6.96
N SER A 33 6.43 -16.48 -6.27
CA SER A 33 6.19 -17.92 -6.12
C SER A 33 5.80 -18.62 -7.44
N LEU A 34 5.24 -17.88 -8.41
CA LEU A 34 4.82 -18.44 -9.70
C LEU A 34 5.95 -18.50 -10.74
N MET A 35 7.08 -17.81 -10.51
CA MET A 35 8.27 -17.89 -11.38
C MET A 35 9.18 -19.10 -11.09
N ARG A 36 8.77 -20.02 -10.20
CA ARG A 36 9.48 -21.29 -10.02
C ARG A 36 8.97 -22.29 -11.07
N THR A 37 9.53 -22.22 -12.28
CA THR A 37 9.41 -23.33 -13.24
C THR A 37 9.95 -24.62 -12.60
N PRO A 38 9.36 -25.79 -12.90
CA PRO A 38 9.57 -27.02 -12.13
C PRO A 38 10.82 -27.74 -12.63
N ASN A 39 11.94 -27.65 -11.92
CA ASN A 39 13.05 -28.57 -12.13
C ASN A 39 13.62 -29.02 -10.77
N ASN A 40 13.30 -30.28 -10.44
CA ASN A 40 14.00 -31.26 -9.61
C ASN A 40 14.82 -30.80 -8.37
N TYR A 41 14.35 -31.28 -7.20
CA TYR A 41 15.12 -31.61 -5.98
C TYR A 41 16.20 -30.61 -5.50
N THR A 42 15.92 -29.82 -4.46
CA THR A 42 16.33 -30.06 -3.05
C THR A 42 15.80 -28.95 -2.14
N GLU A 43 15.40 -29.33 -0.93
CA GLU A 43 15.07 -28.44 0.18
C GLU A 43 16.35 -27.86 0.78
N GLU A 44 16.52 -26.53 0.79
CA GLU A 44 17.41 -25.86 1.76
C GLU A 44 17.22 -24.32 1.78
N ASN A 45 16.54 -23.87 2.83
CA ASN A 45 16.84 -22.69 3.66
C ASN A 45 17.88 -21.68 3.12
N CYS A 46 17.46 -20.42 2.89
CA CYS A 46 18.39 -19.29 2.93
C CYS A 46 17.77 -18.07 3.62
N ARG A 47 18.10 -17.90 4.91
CA ARG A 47 18.19 -16.59 5.56
C ARG A 47 19.21 -15.73 4.82
N THR A 48 18.89 -14.48 4.51
CA THR A 48 19.77 -13.27 4.50
C THR A 48 19.00 -12.13 3.81
N SER A 49 18.58 -11.10 4.55
CA SER A 49 19.27 -9.82 4.78
C SER A 49 19.46 -8.96 3.51
N LEU A 50 18.77 -7.81 3.50
CA LEU A 50 19.07 -6.54 2.82
C LEU A 50 19.81 -6.62 1.47
N GLN A 51 19.12 -6.30 0.38
CA GLN A 51 19.80 -5.73 -0.79
C GLN A 51 18.98 -4.64 -1.48
N LEU A 52 19.30 -3.40 -1.08
CA LEU A 52 19.17 -2.20 -1.91
C LEU A 52 20.12 -2.35 -3.09
N GLY A 53 19.60 -2.35 -4.32
CA GLY A 53 20.44 -2.46 -5.52
C GLY A 53 19.68 -2.18 -6.82
N SER A 54 19.86 -0.98 -7.34
CA SER A 54 19.32 -0.46 -8.59
C SER A 54 19.82 -1.19 -9.83
N LYS A 55 18.92 -1.69 -10.70
CA LYS A 55 19.12 -1.86 -12.16
C LYS A 55 17.79 -1.65 -12.91
N SER A 56 17.89 -1.07 -14.10
CA SER A 56 16.85 -0.44 -14.92
C SER A 56 15.89 -1.37 -15.68
N LEU A 57 14.72 -0.81 -16.00
CA LEU A 57 13.75 -1.21 -17.05
C LEU A 57 13.01 -2.54 -16.83
N ASP A 58 12.18 -2.53 -15.79
CA ASP A 58 10.81 -3.04 -15.68
C ASP A 58 10.63 -3.22 -14.18
N SER A 59 9.95 -2.26 -13.54
CA SER A 59 9.88 -2.15 -12.08
C SER A 59 8.97 -3.24 -11.50
N GLU A 60 9.41 -4.49 -11.55
CA GLU A 60 8.79 -5.62 -10.88
C GLU A 60 9.01 -5.46 -9.36
N PHE A 61 7.97 -4.97 -8.68
CA PHE A 61 7.98 -4.82 -7.23
C PHE A 61 7.63 -6.16 -6.59
N ILE A 62 8.64 -6.88 -6.13
CA ILE A 62 8.46 -8.17 -5.43
C ILE A 62 8.21 -7.87 -3.95
N LEU A 63 6.97 -8.02 -3.48
CA LEU A 63 6.67 -8.01 -2.05
C LEU A 63 6.88 -9.42 -1.46
N PRO A 64 7.39 -9.54 -0.22
CA PRO A 64 7.35 -10.80 0.52
C PRO A 64 5.91 -11.32 0.64
N PRO A 65 5.69 -12.65 0.64
CA PRO A 65 4.36 -13.23 0.76
C PRO A 65 3.65 -12.81 2.06
N ASP A 66 4.40 -12.60 3.14
CA ASP A 66 3.85 -12.15 4.43
C ASP A 66 3.35 -10.69 4.40
N ASP A 67 3.85 -9.88 3.47
CA ASP A 67 3.44 -8.48 3.27
C ASP A 67 2.51 -8.31 2.06
N SER A 68 2.06 -9.42 1.46
CA SER A 68 1.23 -9.43 0.25
C SER A 68 -0.28 -9.36 0.54
N GLU A 69 -0.71 -8.58 1.54
CA GLU A 69 -2.12 -8.45 1.95
C GLU A 69 -2.60 -6.99 1.98
N CYS A 70 -3.81 -6.75 1.49
CA CYS A 70 -4.48 -5.47 1.64
C CYS A 70 -5.15 -5.35 3.02
N CYS A 71 -4.61 -4.52 3.92
CA CYS A 71 -5.19 -4.35 5.26
C CYS A 71 -6.59 -3.69 5.28
N ILE A 72 -7.08 -3.17 4.13
CA ILE A 72 -8.41 -2.57 4.01
C ILE A 72 -9.47 -3.66 3.80
N CYS A 73 -9.18 -4.66 2.97
CA CYS A 73 -10.10 -5.75 2.66
C CYS A 73 -9.70 -7.10 3.26
N LEU A 74 -8.55 -7.16 3.94
CA LEU A 74 -7.99 -8.35 4.58
C LEU A 74 -7.84 -9.52 3.60
N SER A 75 -7.39 -9.21 2.37
CA SER A 75 -7.24 -10.18 1.29
C SER A 75 -5.86 -10.09 0.67
N GLN A 76 -5.29 -11.25 0.36
CA GLN A 76 -4.00 -11.36 -0.33
C GLN A 76 -4.07 -10.73 -1.73
N TYR A 77 -2.93 -10.22 -2.20
CA TYR A 77 -2.78 -9.72 -3.55
C TYR A 77 -2.70 -10.88 -4.54
N LEU A 78 -3.52 -10.82 -5.58
CA LEU A 78 -3.51 -11.80 -6.67
C LEU A 78 -2.54 -11.36 -7.77
N GLU A 79 -2.04 -12.31 -8.55
CA GLU A 79 -1.20 -12.04 -9.72
C GLU A 79 -1.87 -11.00 -10.64
N GLY A 80 -1.13 -9.94 -10.98
CA GLY A 80 -1.63 -8.83 -11.77
C GLY A 80 -2.60 -7.89 -11.05
N ALA A 81 -2.82 -8.04 -9.75
CA ALA A 81 -3.65 -7.12 -8.97
C ALA A 81 -3.11 -5.71 -9.04
N GLU A 82 -4.00 -4.74 -9.24
CA GLU A 82 -3.62 -3.34 -9.34
C GLU A 82 -3.51 -2.72 -7.96
N LEU A 83 -2.31 -2.25 -7.61
CA LEU A 83 -1.99 -1.66 -6.33
C LEU A 83 -1.60 -0.19 -6.49
N HIS A 84 -1.97 0.62 -5.51
CA HIS A 84 -1.40 1.94 -5.31
C HIS A 84 -0.34 1.88 -4.22
N ILE A 85 0.74 2.64 -4.41
CA ILE A 85 1.70 2.94 -3.36
C ILE A 85 1.49 4.40 -2.92
N LEU A 86 1.30 4.60 -1.62
CA LEU A 86 1.20 5.95 -1.06
C LEU A 86 2.59 6.58 -0.88
N PRO A 87 2.73 7.90 -0.71
CA PRO A 87 4.03 8.55 -0.50
C PRO A 87 4.79 8.07 0.75
N CYS A 88 4.08 7.41 1.68
CA CYS A 88 4.66 6.73 2.85
C CYS A 88 5.05 5.26 2.58
N ASN A 89 5.15 4.85 1.32
CA ASN A 89 5.53 3.51 0.84
C ASN A 89 4.59 2.35 1.21
N HIS A 90 3.40 2.62 1.76
CA HIS A 90 2.42 1.58 2.03
C HIS A 90 1.59 1.25 0.78
N HIS A 91 1.30 -0.04 0.61
CA HIS A 91 0.63 -0.59 -0.57
C HIS A 91 -0.78 -1.06 -0.25
N PHE A 92 -1.70 -0.87 -1.20
CA PHE A 92 -3.09 -1.28 -1.09
C PHE A 92 -3.67 -1.56 -2.48
N HIS A 93 -4.72 -2.38 -2.56
CA HIS A 93 -5.52 -2.46 -3.77
C HIS A 93 -5.97 -1.07 -4.21
N SER A 94 -5.83 -0.78 -5.50
CA SER A 94 -6.16 0.53 -6.07
C SER A 94 -7.59 0.93 -5.69
N GLN A 95 -8.56 0.03 -5.88
CA GLN A 95 -9.96 0.29 -5.52
C GLN A 95 -10.18 0.50 -4.01
N CYS A 96 -9.47 -0.24 -3.16
CA CYS A 96 -9.63 -0.15 -1.71
C CYS A 96 -9.14 1.20 -1.20
N VAL A 97 -7.94 1.60 -1.59
CA VAL A 97 -7.35 2.85 -1.11
C VAL A 97 -8.02 4.07 -1.71
N SER A 98 -8.49 4.02 -2.97
CA SER A 98 -9.27 5.12 -3.54
C SER A 98 -10.55 5.38 -2.73
N LYS A 99 -11.30 4.33 -2.35
CA LYS A 99 -12.50 4.47 -1.51
C LYS A 99 -12.17 5.07 -0.14
N TRP A 100 -11.07 4.62 0.47
CA TRP A 100 -10.62 5.15 1.76
C TRP A 100 -10.23 6.63 1.65
N LEU A 101 -9.45 7.00 0.64
CA LEU A 101 -8.89 8.34 0.47
C LEU A 101 -9.94 9.41 0.19
N ARG A 102 -11.05 9.04 -0.45
CA ARG A 102 -12.24 9.90 -0.62
C ARG A 102 -12.86 10.36 0.70
N ILE A 103 -12.66 9.61 1.78
CA ILE A 103 -13.18 9.91 3.11
C ILE A 103 -12.06 10.42 4.02
N ASN A 104 -10.83 9.91 3.84
CA ASN A 104 -9.69 10.21 4.70
C ASN A 104 -8.45 10.39 3.84
N ALA A 105 -7.93 11.61 3.69
CA ALA A 105 -6.67 11.87 2.97
C ALA A 105 -5.40 11.31 3.66
N THR A 106 -5.52 10.25 4.48
CA THR A 106 -4.43 9.67 5.27
C THR A 106 -4.26 8.17 5.03
N CYS A 107 -3.02 7.68 5.14
CA CYS A 107 -2.72 6.26 5.06
C CYS A 107 -3.44 5.46 6.18
N PRO A 108 -4.13 4.34 5.85
CA PRO A 108 -4.75 3.48 6.86
C PRO A 108 -3.78 2.97 7.94
N LEU A 109 -2.53 2.69 7.57
CA LEU A 109 -1.51 2.10 8.44
C LEU A 109 -0.79 3.13 9.31
N CYS A 110 -0.20 4.17 8.69
CA CYS A 110 0.65 5.12 9.41
C CYS A 110 0.05 6.52 9.61
N LYS A 111 -1.17 6.77 9.14
CA LYS A 111 -1.87 8.08 9.20
C LYS A 111 -1.17 9.24 8.47
N PHE A 112 -0.13 8.96 7.68
CA PHE A 112 0.52 9.96 6.81
C PHE A 112 -0.50 10.60 5.86
N ASN A 113 -0.54 11.94 5.78
CA ASN A 113 -1.46 12.67 4.92
C ASN A 113 -0.89 12.78 3.50
N ILE A 114 -1.61 12.27 2.50
CA ILE A 114 -1.13 12.20 1.11
C ILE A 114 -1.09 13.56 0.40
N GLN A 115 -1.84 14.56 0.89
CA GLN A 115 -1.89 15.92 0.34
C GLN A 115 -0.80 16.83 0.91
N ARG A 116 -0.14 16.43 2.01
CA ARG A 116 0.96 17.18 2.61
C ARG A 116 2.33 16.79 2.05
N GLY A 117 2.38 16.10 0.90
CA GLY A 117 3.61 15.68 0.24
C GLY A 117 4.47 16.81 -0.31
N ASP A 118 3.95 18.04 -0.39
CA ASP A 118 4.63 19.19 -1.03
C ASP A 118 5.08 20.26 -0.03
N THR A 119 5.87 19.88 0.98
CA THR A 119 6.67 20.88 1.71
C THR A 119 8.09 20.37 1.86
N LEU A 120 8.79 20.33 0.73
CA LEU A 120 10.24 20.50 0.75
C LEU A 120 10.48 21.97 1.14
N VAL A 121 10.87 22.19 2.39
CA VAL A 121 11.49 23.43 2.87
C VAL A 121 12.96 23.41 2.46
#